data_AF-A0YAH4-F1
#
_entry.id   AF-A0YAH4-F1
#
_cell.length_a   1.000
_cell.length_b   1.000
_cell.length_c   1.000
_cell.angle_alpha   90.00
_cell.angle_beta   90.00
_cell.angle_gamma   90.00
#
_symmetry.space_group_name_H-M   'P 1'
#
loop_
_entity.id
_entity.type
_entity.pdbx_description
1 polymer ?
#
loop_
_entity_poly.entity_id
_entity_poly.type
_entity_poly.pdbx_seq_one_letter_code
_entity_poly.pdbx_strand_id
1 'polypeptide(L)'
;MNDSTLLAGRGRRLFATLIDLVITPVVGVAIMLVTGILESAEAYASTEQTITRLLLLAMSSYLVVNGWLLFSRSQSLGKSLLGIMIVDNNSGEPASFWKLILLRLWALPLIYLSVIPFALIIPVLDQAFIFGKSRRCLHDYLCSTKVVKRP
;
A
#
# COMPACT_ATOMS: atom_id res chain seq x y z
N MET A 1 2.77 27.74 15.16
CA MET A 1 3.42 27.17 13.97
C MET A 1 4.75 26.56 14.40
N ASN A 2 4.74 25.34 14.91
CA ASN A 2 5.94 24.61 15.35
C ASN A 2 5.61 23.13 15.21
N ASP A 3 6.06 22.48 14.14
CA ASP A 3 7.17 21.55 14.32
C ASP A 3 7.69 21.11 12.96
N SER A 4 8.99 20.99 12.91
CA SER A 4 9.74 20.26 11.92
C SER A 4 9.11 18.88 11.69
N THR A 5 8.22 18.72 10.70
CA THR A 5 7.73 17.39 10.31
C THR A 5 8.92 16.64 9.69
N LEU A 6 9.73 16.03 10.54
CA LEU A 6 10.93 15.31 10.17
C LEU A 6 10.52 14.22 9.18
N LEU A 7 10.91 14.41 7.92
CA LEU A 7 10.64 13.45 6.87
C LEU A 7 11.15 12.09 7.32
N ALA A 8 10.28 11.08 7.18
CA ALA A 8 10.65 9.72 7.53
C ALA A 8 11.91 9.30 6.75
N GLY A 9 12.84 8.64 7.45
CA GLY A 9 14.04 8.10 6.83
C GLY A 9 13.70 7.09 5.73
N ARG A 10 14.54 7.01 4.69
CA ARG A 10 14.34 6.12 3.53
C ARG A 10 14.17 4.66 3.96
N GLY A 11 15.04 4.19 4.87
CA GLY A 11 14.98 2.83 5.42
C GLY A 11 13.65 2.53 6.10
N ARG A 12 13.12 3.42 6.95
CA ARG A 12 11.83 3.20 7.62
C ARG A 12 10.68 3.03 6.63
N ARG A 13 10.72 3.74 5.50
CA ARG A 13 9.69 3.59 4.46
C ARG A 13 9.84 2.27 3.71
N LEU A 14 11.06 1.89 3.34
CA LEU A 14 11.33 0.60 2.69
C LEU A 14 10.92 -0.57 3.58
N PHE A 15 11.31 -0.56 4.86
CA PHE A 15 10.90 -1.58 5.82
C PHE A 15 9.38 -1.58 6.06
N ALA A 16 8.73 -0.41 6.09
CA ALA A 16 7.26 -0.35 6.20
C ALA A 16 6.59 -1.03 5.00
N THR A 17 7.07 -0.75 3.79
CA THR A 17 6.58 -1.39 2.56
C THR A 17 6.85 -2.89 2.58
N LEU A 18 8.03 -3.34 3.03
CA LEU A 18 8.37 -4.77 3.16
C LEU A 18 7.46 -5.48 4.16
N ILE A 19 7.18 -4.87 5.31
CA ILE A 19 6.26 -5.43 6.30
C ILE A 19 4.86 -5.57 5.69
N ASP A 20 4.36 -4.53 5.03
CA ASP A 20 3.04 -4.58 4.38
C ASP A 20 3.01 -5.61 3.23
N LEU A 21 4.13 -5.77 2.50
CA LEU A 21 4.31 -6.74 1.40
C LEU A 21 4.26 -8.18 1.89
N VAL A 22 4.67 -8.47 3.14
CA VAL A 22 4.63 -9.82 3.71
C VAL A 22 3.32 -10.08 4.44
N ILE A 23 2.88 -9.15 5.30
CA ILE A 23 1.68 -9.35 6.14
C ILE A 23 0.42 -9.42 5.27
N THR A 24 0.28 -8.56 4.26
CA THR A 24 -0.95 -8.50 3.47
C THR A 24 -1.22 -9.82 2.72
N PRO A 25 -0.26 -10.41 1.99
CA PRO A 25 -0.46 -11.72 1.36
C PRO A 25 -0.67 -12.86 2.35
N VAL A 26 0.00 -12.85 3.51
CA VAL A 26 -0.21 -13.88 4.55
C VAL A 26 -1.66 -13.88 5.02
N VAL A 27 -2.25 -12.70 5.25
CA VAL A 27 -3.68 -12.58 5.58
C VAL A 27 -4.55 -12.98 4.40
N GLY A 28 -4.16 -12.65 3.16
CA GLY A 28 -4.83 -13.13 1.95
C GLY A 28 -4.91 -14.65 1.88
N VAL A 29 -3.79 -15.35 2.09
CA VAL A 29 -3.74 -16.82 2.13
C VAL A 29 -4.60 -17.38 3.26
N ALA A 30 -4.55 -16.77 4.45
CA ALA A 30 -5.41 -17.18 5.57
C ALA A 30 -6.90 -17.06 5.23
N ILE A 31 -7.31 -15.98 4.55
CA ILE A 31 -8.68 -15.81 4.05
C ILE A 31 -9.03 -16.93 3.07
N MET A 32 -8.14 -17.26 2.13
CA MET A 32 -8.37 -18.34 1.17
C MET A 32 -8.54 -19.70 1.84
N LEU A 33 -7.76 -19.98 2.90
CA LEU A 33 -7.88 -21.21 3.68
C LEU A 33 -9.22 -21.29 4.41
N VAL A 34 -9.63 -20.21 5.08
CA VAL A 34 -10.91 -20.16 5.83
C VAL A 34 -12.11 -20.25 4.90
N THR A 35 -12.03 -19.66 3.70
CA THR A 35 -13.12 -19.64 2.72
C THR A 35 -13.16 -20.88 1.83
N GLY A 36 -12.16 -21.76 1.89
CA GLY A 36 -12.05 -22.95 1.04
C GLY A 36 -11.74 -22.65 -0.44
N ILE A 37 -11.42 -21.39 -0.79
CA ILE A 37 -11.19 -20.98 -2.19
C ILE A 37 -10.03 -21.77 -2.83
N LEU A 38 -9.00 -22.12 -2.05
CA LEU A 38 -7.85 -22.91 -2.52
C LEU A 38 -8.25 -24.29 -3.06
N GLU A 39 -9.33 -24.88 -2.54
CA GLU A 39 -9.76 -26.24 -2.86
C GLU A 39 -10.71 -26.28 -4.05
N SER A 40 -11.28 -25.13 -4.43
CA SER A 40 -12.19 -25.01 -5.55
C SER A 40 -11.45 -24.93 -6.89
N ALA A 41 -11.38 -26.06 -7.63
CA ALA A 41 -10.79 -26.09 -8.97
C ALA A 41 -11.50 -25.14 -9.95
N GLU A 42 -12.80 -24.94 -9.78
CA GLU A 42 -13.59 -23.97 -10.55
C GLU A 42 -13.14 -22.53 -10.33
N ALA A 43 -12.53 -22.19 -9.19
CA ALA A 43 -12.05 -20.84 -8.93
C ALA A 43 -10.85 -20.44 -9.80
N TYR A 44 -10.19 -21.41 -10.43
CA TYR A 44 -9.02 -21.21 -11.31
C TYR A 44 -9.26 -21.65 -12.75
N ALA A 45 -10.52 -21.96 -13.11
CA ALA A 45 -10.86 -22.52 -14.41
C ALA A 45 -10.69 -21.54 -15.59
N SER A 46 -10.74 -20.22 -15.33
CA SER A 46 -10.53 -19.19 -16.34
C SER A 46 -9.60 -18.09 -15.86
N THR A 47 -8.78 -17.57 -16.78
CA THR A 47 -7.79 -16.52 -16.49
C THR A 47 -8.45 -15.25 -15.94
N GLU A 48 -9.57 -14.83 -16.54
CA GLU A 48 -10.30 -13.63 -16.13
C GLU A 48 -10.87 -13.73 -14.71
N GLN A 49 -11.51 -14.87 -14.39
CA GLN A 49 -12.05 -15.09 -13.04
C GLN A 49 -10.93 -15.22 -12.01
N THR A 50 -9.82 -15.85 -12.37
CA THR A 50 -8.64 -15.97 -11.50
C THR A 50 -8.08 -14.59 -11.17
N ILE A 51 -7.87 -13.74 -12.18
CA ILE A 51 -7.40 -12.36 -12.02
C ILE A 51 -8.35 -11.57 -11.11
N THR A 52 -9.66 -11.61 -11.41
CA THR A 52 -10.67 -10.88 -10.65
C THR A 52 -10.68 -11.31 -9.18
N ARG A 53 -10.61 -12.61 -8.91
CA ARG A 53 -10.55 -13.17 -7.55
C ARG A 53 -9.27 -12.74 -6.83
N LEU A 54 -8.12 -12.81 -7.47
CA LEU A 54 -6.84 -12.38 -6.89
C LEU A 54 -6.85 -10.89 -6.54
N LEU A 55 -7.44 -10.04 -7.38
CA LEU A 55 -7.60 -8.62 -7.11
C LEU A 55 -8.54 -8.36 -5.92
N LEU A 56 -9.69 -9.03 -5.87
CA LEU A 56 -10.62 -8.93 -4.74
C LEU A 56 -10.00 -9.43 -3.43
N LEU A 57 -9.23 -10.51 -3.49
CA LEU A 57 -8.50 -11.04 -2.34
C LEU A 57 -7.43 -10.05 -1.85
N ALA A 58 -6.66 -9.46 -2.77
CA ALA A 58 -5.66 -8.46 -2.43
C ALA A 58 -6.29 -7.21 -1.79
N MET A 59 -7.42 -6.75 -2.34
CA MET A 59 -8.14 -5.60 -1.80
C MET A 59 -8.71 -5.88 -0.41
N SER A 60 -9.38 -7.03 -0.24
CA SER A 60 -10.00 -7.43 1.03
C SER A 60 -8.95 -7.66 2.11
N SER A 61 -7.89 -8.44 1.83
CA SER A 61 -6.78 -8.63 2.77
C SER A 61 -6.13 -7.31 3.16
N TYR A 62 -5.89 -6.41 2.19
CA TYR A 62 -5.33 -5.10 2.47
C TYR A 62 -6.23 -4.25 3.38
N LEU A 63 -7.53 -4.22 3.15
CA LEU A 63 -8.51 -3.50 3.97
C LEU A 63 -8.65 -4.09 5.36
N VAL A 64 -8.62 -5.41 5.51
CA VAL A 64 -8.65 -6.09 6.81
C VAL A 64 -7.42 -5.71 7.64
N VAL A 65 -6.24 -5.71 7.01
CA VAL A 65 -4.96 -5.43 7.67
C VAL A 65 -4.80 -3.95 7.99
N ASN A 66 -5.12 -3.07 7.04
CA ASN A 66 -4.74 -1.66 7.10
C ASN A 66 -5.92 -0.70 7.17
N GLY A 67 -7.15 -1.12 6.89
CA GLY A 67 -8.30 -0.24 6.72
C GLY A 67 -8.58 0.62 7.94
N TRP A 68 -8.59 0.01 9.13
CA TRP A 68 -8.78 0.75 10.38
C TRP A 68 -7.66 1.76 10.65
N LEU A 69 -6.39 1.38 10.42
CA LEU A 69 -5.26 2.30 10.62
C LEU A 69 -5.21 3.42 9.59
N LEU A 70 -5.62 3.15 8.35
CA LEU A 70 -5.69 4.17 7.30
C LEU A 70 -6.76 5.19 7.63
N PHE A 71 -7.93 4.74 8.08
CA PHE A 71 -9.04 5.62 8.45
C PHE A 71 -8.74 6.43 9.71
N SER A 72 -8.23 5.80 10.76
CA SER A 72 -8.05 6.45 12.07
C SER A 72 -6.72 7.20 12.22
N ARG A 73 -5.67 6.77 11.51
CA ARG A 73 -4.28 7.24 11.74
C ARG A 73 -3.52 7.60 10.46
N SER A 74 -4.12 7.50 9.28
CA SER A 74 -3.45 7.67 7.98
C SER A 74 -2.17 6.83 7.86
N GLN A 75 -2.24 5.60 8.35
CA GLN A 75 -1.12 4.65 8.45
C GLN A 75 -1.50 3.29 7.88
N SER A 76 -0.51 2.55 7.38
CA SER A 76 -0.57 1.10 7.26
C SER A 76 0.05 0.44 8.50
N LEU A 77 -0.13 -0.87 8.68
CA LEU A 77 0.49 -1.59 9.79
C LEU A 77 2.01 -1.42 9.80
N GLY A 78 2.70 -1.65 8.68
CA GLY A 78 4.15 -1.47 8.60
C GLY A 78 4.59 -0.04 8.91
N LYS A 79 3.81 0.96 8.46
CA LYS A 79 4.06 2.37 8.78
C LYS A 79 3.83 2.67 10.26
N SER A 80 2.81 2.08 10.87
CA SER A 80 2.50 2.25 12.29
C SER A 80 3.58 1.63 13.18
N LEU A 81 4.04 0.43 12.85
CA LEU A 81 5.13 -0.27 13.55
C LEU A 81 6.45 0.52 13.53
N LEU A 82 6.71 1.25 12.44
CA LEU A 82 7.91 2.07 12.28
C LEU A 82 7.73 3.55 12.69
N GLY A 83 6.56 3.89 13.24
CA GLY A 83 6.26 5.23 13.74
C GLY A 83 6.27 6.30 12.65
N ILE A 84 5.74 6.00 11.47
CA ILE A 84 5.67 6.94 10.34
C ILE A 84 4.21 7.06 9.86
N MET A 85 3.81 8.23 9.37
CA MET A 85 2.43 8.48 8.93
C MET A 85 2.40 9.30 7.64
N ILE A 86 1.29 9.17 6.89
CA ILE A 86 1.05 9.90 5.65
C ILE A 86 0.27 11.16 5.99
N VAL A 87 0.81 12.32 5.62
CA VAL A 87 0.15 13.62 5.78
C VAL A 87 0.04 14.33 4.44
N ASP A 88 -0.91 15.23 4.33
CA ASP A 88 -0.99 16.13 3.19
C ASP A 88 0.23 17.06 3.17
N ASN A 89 0.75 17.34 1.98
CA ASN A 89 1.95 18.16 1.83
C ASN A 89 1.69 19.64 2.13
N ASN A 90 0.47 20.12 1.87
CA ASN A 90 0.13 21.53 1.92
C ASN A 90 -0.38 21.93 3.31
N SER A 91 -1.27 21.13 3.90
CA SER A 91 -1.83 21.41 5.23
C SER A 91 -1.04 20.76 6.38
N GLY A 92 -0.31 19.67 6.12
CA GLY A 92 0.32 18.86 7.18
C GLY A 92 -0.67 18.04 8.00
N GLU A 93 -1.94 18.08 7.64
CA GLU A 93 -3.02 17.30 8.27
C GLU A 93 -3.03 15.84 7.78
N PRO A 94 -3.72 14.94 8.49
CA PRO A 94 -3.94 13.57 8.04
C PRO A 94 -4.52 13.56 6.62
N ALA A 95 -3.91 12.80 5.71
CA ALA A 95 -4.37 12.74 4.33
C ALA A 95 -5.78 12.15 4.25
N SER A 96 -6.63 12.73 3.40
CA SER A 96 -8.02 12.27 3.22
C SER A 96 -8.06 10.78 2.85
N PHE A 97 -9.05 10.06 3.40
CA PHE A 97 -9.22 8.62 3.20
C PHE A 97 -9.21 8.19 1.72
N TRP A 98 -9.85 8.97 0.83
CA TRP A 98 -9.85 8.70 -0.61
C TRP A 98 -8.46 8.80 -1.24
N LYS A 99 -7.63 9.78 -0.84
CA LYS A 99 -6.24 9.87 -1.30
C LYS A 99 -5.42 8.66 -0.86
N LEU A 100 -5.67 8.16 0.36
CA LEU A 100 -5.00 6.98 0.90
C LEU A 100 -5.38 5.69 0.16
N ILE A 101 -6.67 5.53 -0.20
CA ILE A 101 -7.13 4.41 -1.02
C ILE A 101 -6.55 4.49 -2.43
N LEU A 102 -6.60 5.66 -3.08
CA LEU A 102 -6.06 5.85 -4.42
C LEU A 102 -4.56 5.57 -4.46
N LEU A 103 -3.81 6.03 -3.45
CA LEU A 103 -2.40 5.69 -3.26
C LEU A 103 -2.18 4.18 -3.27
N ARG A 104 -3.06 3.44 -2.59
CA ARG A 104 -2.88 2.01 -2.41
C ARG A 104 -3.33 1.19 -3.61
N LEU A 105 -4.41 1.57 -4.28
CA LEU A 105 -4.78 0.98 -5.58
C LEU A 105 -3.63 1.15 -6.57
N TRP A 106 -3.08 2.36 -6.69
CA TRP A 106 -1.93 2.61 -7.56
C TRP A 106 -0.66 1.85 -7.14
N ALA A 107 -0.47 1.56 -5.85
CA ALA A 107 0.71 0.85 -5.39
C ALA A 107 0.58 -0.68 -5.38
N LEU A 108 -0.61 -1.26 -5.67
CA LEU A 108 -0.81 -2.70 -5.65
C LEU A 108 -0.12 -3.36 -6.87
N PRO A 109 0.98 -4.11 -6.67
CA PRO A 109 1.71 -4.74 -7.78
C PRO A 109 0.84 -5.73 -8.58
N LEU A 110 -0.16 -6.31 -7.91
CA LEU A 110 -1.09 -7.28 -8.51
C LEU A 110 -1.95 -6.69 -9.63
N ILE A 111 -2.29 -5.39 -9.57
CA ILE A 111 -3.01 -4.72 -10.66
C ILE A 111 -2.12 -4.70 -11.92
N TYR A 112 -0.85 -4.34 -11.76
CA TYR A 112 0.09 -4.30 -12.88
C TYR A 112 0.35 -5.69 -13.46
N LEU A 113 0.54 -6.70 -12.60
CA LEU A 113 0.74 -8.08 -13.05
C LEU A 113 -0.46 -8.61 -13.86
N SER A 114 -1.68 -8.18 -13.52
CA SER A 114 -2.90 -8.61 -14.21
C SER A 114 -3.16 -7.95 -15.56
N VAL A 115 -2.73 -6.69 -15.75
CA VAL A 115 -3.04 -5.92 -16.96
C VAL A 115 -1.91 -6.01 -17.98
N ILE A 116 -0.65 -5.88 -17.56
CA ILE A 116 0.54 -5.98 -18.43
C ILE A 116 1.73 -6.48 -17.60
N PRO A 117 2.31 -7.67 -17.84
CA PRO A 117 3.44 -8.19 -17.07
C PRO A 117 4.64 -7.24 -16.99
N PHE A 118 4.90 -6.49 -18.07
CA PHE A 118 5.96 -5.47 -18.13
C PHE A 118 5.67 -4.21 -17.29
N ALA A 119 4.43 -3.98 -16.87
CA ALA A 119 4.06 -2.83 -16.04
C ALA A 119 4.46 -2.97 -14.57
N LEU A 120 5.03 -4.12 -14.16
CA LEU A 120 5.70 -4.27 -12.85
C LEU A 120 6.87 -3.29 -12.65
N ILE A 121 7.39 -2.72 -13.73
CA ILE A 121 8.40 -1.66 -13.67
C ILE A 121 7.84 -0.39 -13.01
N ILE A 122 6.54 -0.09 -13.12
CA ILE A 122 5.91 1.12 -12.59
C ILE A 122 6.03 1.23 -11.06
N PRO A 123 5.61 0.24 -10.24
CA PRO A 123 5.77 0.31 -8.79
C PRO A 123 7.24 0.30 -8.34
N VAL A 124 8.13 -0.30 -9.13
CA VAL A 124 9.59 -0.27 -8.87
C VAL A 124 10.13 1.14 -9.10
N LEU A 125 9.76 1.79 -10.20
CA LEU A 125 10.11 3.18 -10.48
C LEU A 125 9.52 4.12 -9.43
N ASP A 126 8.27 3.91 -9.02
CA ASP A 126 7.64 4.68 -7.95
C ASP A 126 8.45 4.63 -6.64
N GLN A 127 8.90 3.43 -6.25
CA GLN A 127 9.79 3.28 -5.10
C GLN A 127 11.17 3.86 -5.37
N ALA A 128 11.73 3.77 -6.57
CA ALA A 128 13.05 4.34 -6.90
C ALA A 128 13.08 5.87 -6.73
N PHE A 129 11.96 6.57 -6.93
CA PHE A 129 11.87 8.01 -6.68
C PHE A 129 12.11 8.41 -5.20
N ILE A 130 12.02 7.46 -4.26
CA ILE A 130 12.38 7.69 -2.85
C ILE A 130 13.84 8.11 -2.65
N PHE A 131 14.72 7.74 -3.60
CA PHE A 131 16.14 8.11 -3.57
C PHE A 131 16.37 9.58 -3.99
N GLY A 132 15.34 10.26 -4.50
CA GLY A 132 15.38 11.69 -4.82
C GLY A 132 15.62 12.59 -3.60
N LYS A 133 15.89 13.87 -3.87
CA LYS A 133 16.19 14.90 -2.85
C LYS A 133 15.02 15.16 -1.90
N SER A 134 13.79 15.07 -2.40
CA SER A 134 12.54 15.26 -1.66
C SER A 134 12.15 14.06 -0.79
N ARG A 135 12.76 12.89 -1.00
CA ARG A 135 12.39 11.61 -0.38
C ARG A 135 10.89 11.35 -0.50
N ARG A 136 10.31 11.46 -1.69
CA ARG A 136 8.88 11.18 -1.98
C ARG A 136 8.80 10.21 -3.15
N CYS A 137 7.87 9.25 -3.07
CA CYS A 137 7.57 8.33 -4.17
C CYS A 137 6.82 9.07 -5.28
N LEU A 138 6.73 8.50 -6.48
CA LEU A 138 6.04 9.13 -7.62
C LEU A 138 4.55 9.38 -7.30
N HIS A 139 3.88 8.42 -6.65
CA HIS A 139 2.50 8.55 -6.19
C HIS A 139 2.32 9.66 -5.15
N ASP A 140 3.32 9.89 -4.30
CA ASP A 140 3.30 10.94 -3.27
C ASP A 140 3.32 12.34 -3.91
N TYR A 141 3.94 12.47 -5.08
CA TYR A 141 3.87 13.70 -5.88
C TYR A 141 2.49 13.89 -6.49
N LEU A 142 1.94 12.84 -7.12
CA LEU A 142 0.63 12.89 -7.77
C LEU A 142 -0.49 13.23 -6.78
N CYS A 143 -0.45 12.67 -5.57
CA CYS A 143 -1.48 12.89 -4.56
C CYS A 143 -1.17 14.04 -3.61
N SER A 144 -0.05 14.75 -3.81
CA SER A 144 0.44 15.80 -2.92
C SER A 144 0.53 15.34 -1.45
N THR A 145 1.00 14.11 -1.21
CA THR A 145 1.19 13.52 0.12
C THR A 145 2.67 13.38 0.50
N LYS A 146 2.99 13.44 1.79
CA LYS A 146 4.35 13.19 2.30
C LYS A 146 4.30 12.27 3.52
N VAL A 147 5.35 11.47 3.70
CA VAL A 147 5.47 10.60 4.88
C VAL A 147 6.43 11.21 5.90
N VAL A 148 5.92 11.42 7.10
CA VAL A 148 6.60 12.08 8.22
C VAL A 148 6.75 11.12 9.38
N LYS A 149 7.72 11.37 10.27
CA LYS A 149 7.75 10.69 11.57
C LYS A 149 6.50 11.07 12.37
N ARG A 150 5.92 10.08 13.03
CA ARG A 150 4.84 10.32 13.99
C ARG A 150 5.45 11.03 15.22
N PRO A 151 4.83 12.12 15.72
CA PRO A 151 5.22 12.71 17.00
C PRO A 151 4.97 11.76 18.16
#